data_AF-A0A0B4GMS9-F1
#
_entry.id   AF-A0A0B4GMS9-F1
#
_cell.length_a   1.000
_cell.length_b   1.000
_cell.length_c   1.000
_cell.angle_alpha   90.00
_cell.angle_beta   90.00
_cell.angle_gamma   90.00
#
_symmetry.space_group_name_H-M   'P 1'
#
loop_
_entity.id
_entity.type
_entity.pdbx_description
1 polymer ?
#
loop_
_entity_poly.entity_id
_entity_poly.type
_entity_poly.pdbx_seq_one_letter_code
_entity_poly.pdbx_strand_id
1 'polypeptide(L)'
;MDKKDPAVGTGLVGAPACGDVMKLQIRVDETTGTITDAKFKTFGCGSAIASSSYLTELVKGMRLEDASKIRNVDISKELCLPPVKLHCSMLAEDAIKAAIADYHGKNPKAKITDLAGTAKTIRETMQQAA
;
A
#
# COMPACT_ATOMS: atom_id res chain seq x y z
N MET A 1 -14.59 -0.24 -3.99
CA MET A 1 -14.91 -1.53 -3.34
C MET A 1 -15.60 -1.23 -2.01
N ASP A 2 -16.39 -2.16 -1.46
CA ASP A 2 -16.90 -1.99 -0.11
C ASP A 2 -15.72 -1.96 0.87
N LYS A 3 -15.67 -0.94 1.73
CA LYS A 3 -14.61 -0.77 2.73
C LYS A 3 -14.77 -1.72 3.92
N LYS A 4 -15.99 -2.22 4.14
CA LYS A 4 -16.37 -3.08 5.26
C LYS A 4 -16.02 -4.55 5.03
N ASP A 5 -15.68 -4.90 3.80
CA ASP A 5 -15.28 -6.26 3.43
C ASP A 5 -13.90 -6.59 4.04
N PRO A 6 -13.77 -7.68 4.83
CA PRO A 6 -12.49 -8.08 5.43
C PRO A 6 -11.44 -8.45 4.38
N ALA A 7 -11.86 -8.84 3.17
CA ALA A 7 -10.96 -9.12 2.05
C ALA A 7 -10.37 -7.84 1.41
N VAL A 8 -10.80 -6.64 1.84
CA VAL A 8 -10.43 -5.36 1.23
C VAL A 8 -9.56 -4.53 2.17
N GLY A 9 -8.33 -4.27 1.74
CA GLY A 9 -7.42 -3.30 2.34
C GLY A 9 -7.59 -1.92 1.71
N THR A 10 -7.62 -0.86 2.53
CA THR A 10 -7.72 0.53 2.07
C THR A 10 -6.58 1.37 2.63
N GLY A 11 -5.76 1.93 1.75
CA GLY A 11 -4.75 2.93 2.08
C GLY A 11 -5.21 4.31 1.67
N LEU A 12 -5.18 5.28 2.59
CA LEU A 12 -5.38 6.70 2.28
C LEU A 12 -4.12 7.45 2.69
N VAL A 13 -3.44 8.05 1.71
CA VAL A 13 -2.19 8.77 1.90
C VAL A 13 -2.25 10.10 1.17
N GLY A 14 -1.45 11.07 1.62
CA GLY A 14 -1.38 12.38 0.98
C GLY A 14 -0.03 13.05 1.22
N ALA A 15 0.39 13.85 0.25
CA ALA A 15 1.62 14.63 0.29
C ALA A 15 1.25 16.12 0.52
N PRO A 16 1.31 16.62 1.77
CA PRO A 16 0.86 17.98 2.11
C PRO A 16 1.64 19.09 1.39
N ALA A 17 2.87 18.82 0.98
CA ALA A 17 3.71 19.78 0.24
C ALA A 17 3.22 20.05 -1.18
N CYS A 18 2.59 19.07 -1.84
CA CYS A 18 2.17 19.17 -3.24
C CYS A 18 0.65 19.12 -3.41
N GLY A 19 -0.10 18.83 -2.34
CA GLY A 19 -1.55 18.70 -2.36
C GLY A 19 -2.05 17.39 -3.00
N ASP A 20 -1.15 16.45 -3.30
CA ASP A 20 -1.51 15.16 -3.88
C ASP A 20 -2.12 14.26 -2.79
N VAL A 21 -3.25 13.61 -3.10
CA VAL A 21 -3.95 12.69 -2.20
C VAL A 21 -4.33 11.44 -2.96
N MET A 22 -3.93 10.28 -2.45
CA MET A 22 -4.21 8.99 -3.07
C MET A 22 -4.95 8.08 -2.10
N LYS A 23 -6.04 7.50 -2.58
CA LYS A 23 -6.75 6.41 -1.94
C LYS A 23 -6.60 5.15 -2.78
N LEU A 24 -5.91 4.14 -2.24
CA LEU A 24 -5.76 2.83 -2.84
C LEU A 24 -6.66 1.82 -2.12
N GLN A 25 -7.32 0.96 -2.88
CA GLN A 25 -8.06 -0.18 -2.35
C GLN A 25 -7.60 -1.44 -3.06
N ILE A 26 -7.21 -2.44 -2.29
CA ILE A 26 -6.80 -3.76 -2.79
C ILE A 26 -7.77 -4.81 -2.28
N ARG A 27 -8.10 -5.79 -3.13
CA ARG A 27 -8.82 -7.00 -2.74
C ARG A 27 -7.82 -8.14 -2.70
N VAL A 28 -7.81 -8.87 -1.60
CA VAL A 28 -6.90 -9.98 -1.37
C VAL A 28 -7.69 -11.27 -1.28
N ASP A 29 -7.18 -12.32 -1.91
CA ASP A 29 -7.65 -13.68 -1.70
C ASP A 29 -7.08 -14.22 -0.37
N GLU A 30 -7.95 -14.54 0.58
CA GLU A 30 -7.56 -15.00 1.92
C GLU A 30 -6.82 -16.35 1.92
N THR A 31 -7.03 -17.19 0.91
CA THR A 31 -6.43 -18.53 0.84
C THR A 31 -4.99 -18.48 0.32
N THR A 32 -4.72 -17.61 -0.65
CA THR A 32 -3.40 -17.50 -1.30
C THR A 32 -2.58 -16.30 -0.84
N GLY A 33 -3.22 -15.28 -0.24
CA GLY A 33 -2.60 -14.00 0.07
C GLY A 33 -2.25 -13.18 -1.17
N THR A 34 -2.93 -13.43 -2.29
CA THR A 34 -2.70 -12.77 -3.58
C THR A 34 -3.69 -11.63 -3.78
N ILE A 35 -3.22 -10.51 -4.34
CA ILE A 35 -4.07 -9.37 -4.70
C ILE A 35 -4.83 -9.71 -5.98
N THR A 36 -6.16 -9.85 -5.89
CA THR A 36 -7.02 -10.20 -7.03
C THR A 36 -7.50 -8.98 -7.81
N ASP A 37 -7.67 -7.85 -7.14
CA ASP A 37 -8.10 -6.61 -7.76
C ASP A 37 -7.52 -5.41 -7.00
N ALA A 38 -7.23 -4.32 -7.73
CA ALA A 38 -6.69 -3.09 -7.16
C ALA A 38 -7.33 -1.89 -7.85
N LYS A 39 -7.90 -0.99 -7.06
CA LYS A 39 -8.54 0.25 -7.55
C LYS A 39 -7.99 1.45 -6.80
N PHE A 40 -7.72 2.52 -7.53
CA PHE A 40 -7.24 3.76 -6.95
C PHE A 40 -8.22 4.91 -7.21
N LYS A 41 -8.20 5.89 -6.32
CA LYS A 41 -8.76 7.23 -6.54
C LYS A 41 -7.71 8.22 -6.07
N THR A 42 -7.16 8.98 -7.01
CA THR A 42 -6.09 9.93 -6.73
C THR A 42 -6.50 11.33 -7.16
N PHE A 43 -6.03 12.31 -6.42
CA PHE A 43 -6.12 13.73 -6.72
C PHE A 43 -4.70 14.26 -6.74
N GLY A 44 -4.27 14.85 -7.85
CA GLY A 44 -2.90 15.32 -7.97
C GLY A 44 -2.49 15.56 -9.41
N CYS A 45 -1.20 15.80 -9.61
CA CYS A 45 -0.64 16.02 -10.93
C CYS A 45 -0.69 14.75 -11.81
N GLY A 46 -0.59 14.90 -13.14
CA GLY A 46 -0.60 13.77 -14.07
C GLY A 46 0.46 12.69 -13.78
N SER A 47 1.58 13.08 -13.19
CA SER A 47 2.63 12.15 -12.75
C SER A 47 2.18 11.27 -11.56
N ALA A 48 1.41 11.81 -10.63
CA ALA A 48 0.80 11.04 -9.55
C ALA A 48 -0.29 10.08 -10.07
N ILE A 49 -1.08 10.50 -11.05
CA ILE A 49 -2.07 9.65 -11.72
C ILE A 49 -1.39 8.48 -12.44
N ALA A 50 -0.33 8.75 -13.22
CA ALA A 50 0.45 7.72 -13.90
C ALA A 50 1.08 6.73 -12.91
N SER A 51 1.68 7.22 -11.83
CA SER A 51 2.28 6.40 -10.77
C SER A 51 1.24 5.50 -10.09
N SER A 52 0.06 6.05 -9.79
CA SER A 52 -1.05 5.30 -9.19
C SER A 52 -1.57 4.20 -10.12
N SER A 53 -1.73 4.52 -11.41
CA SER A 53 -2.21 3.57 -12.42
C SER A 53 -1.21 2.43 -12.62
N TYR A 54 0.07 2.76 -12.74
CA TYR A 54 1.13 1.76 -12.89
C TYR A 54 1.19 0.84 -11.68
N LEU A 55 1.14 1.40 -10.46
CA LEU A 55 1.11 0.62 -9.23
C LEU A 55 -0.04 -0.39 -9.23
N THR A 56 -1.25 0.02 -9.63
CA THR A 56 -2.39 -0.91 -9.62
C THR A 56 -2.24 -2.08 -10.58
N GLU A 57 -1.62 -1.88 -11.75
CA GLU A 57 -1.34 -2.99 -12.65
C GLU A 57 -0.22 -3.88 -12.11
N LEU A 58 0.81 -3.28 -11.51
CA LEU A 58 1.94 -4.02 -10.95
C LEU A 58 1.50 -4.95 -9.82
N VAL A 59 0.67 -4.46 -8.88
CA VAL A 59 0.28 -5.24 -7.69
C VAL A 59 -0.76 -6.33 -7.96
N LYS A 60 -1.51 -6.25 -9.07
CA LYS A 60 -2.50 -7.29 -9.42
C LYS A 60 -1.79 -8.62 -9.71
N GLY A 61 -2.22 -9.68 -9.04
CA GLY A 61 -1.62 -11.01 -9.15
C GLY A 61 -0.36 -11.20 -8.30
N MET A 62 0.12 -10.16 -7.59
CA MET A 62 1.23 -10.30 -6.65
C MET A 62 0.74 -10.77 -5.26
N ARG A 63 1.62 -11.48 -4.54
CA ARG A 63 1.42 -11.77 -3.12
C ARG A 63 1.65 -10.51 -2.29
N LEU A 64 0.95 -10.38 -1.15
CA LEU A 64 1.10 -9.25 -0.24
C LEU A 64 2.56 -8.99 0.18
N GLU A 65 3.31 -10.06 0.40
CA GLU A 65 4.73 -10.00 0.77
C GLU A 65 5.57 -9.31 -0.30
N ASP A 66 5.30 -9.56 -1.57
CA ASP A 66 6.05 -8.98 -2.68
C ASP A 66 5.55 -7.58 -3.01
N ALA A 67 4.24 -7.34 -2.89
CA ALA A 67 3.67 -6.00 -3.00
C ALA A 67 4.24 -5.03 -1.94
N SER A 68 4.58 -5.54 -0.75
CA SER A 68 5.20 -4.73 0.32
C SER A 68 6.66 -4.33 0.02
N LYS A 69 7.34 -5.04 -0.87
CA LYS A 69 8.74 -4.78 -1.27
C LYS A 69 8.85 -3.78 -2.41
N ILE A 70 7.73 -3.35 -2.99
CA ILE A 70 7.73 -2.34 -4.06
C ILE A 70 8.28 -1.04 -3.50
N ARG A 71 9.26 -0.46 -4.20
CA ARG A 71 9.89 0.80 -3.83
C ARG A 71 9.58 1.89 -4.86
N ASN A 72 9.59 3.13 -4.41
CA ASN A 72 9.45 4.31 -5.27
C ASN A 72 10.47 4.33 -6.42
N VAL A 73 11.67 3.78 -6.22
CA VAL A 73 12.73 3.75 -7.24
C VAL A 73 12.31 2.93 -8.45
N ASP A 74 11.63 1.80 -8.24
CA ASP A 74 11.20 0.90 -9.31
C ASP A 74 10.09 1.56 -10.14
N ILE A 75 9.13 2.21 -9.46
CA ILE A 75 8.05 2.98 -10.10
C ILE A 75 8.62 4.19 -10.88
N SER A 76 9.57 4.91 -10.28
CA SER A 76 10.15 6.10 -10.91
C SER A 76 10.98 5.78 -12.14
N LYS A 77 11.66 4.62 -12.14
CA LYS A 77 12.49 4.15 -13.24
C LYS A 77 11.63 3.73 -14.43
N GLU A 78 10.53 3.02 -14.17
CA GLU A 78 9.60 2.62 -15.24
C GLU A 78 8.94 3.83 -15.91
N LEU A 79 8.51 4.80 -15.09
CA LEU A 79 7.84 6.01 -15.59
C LEU A 79 8.83 7.09 -16.06
N CYS A 80 10.14 6.81 -16.05
CA CYS A 80 11.21 7.75 -16.40
C CYS A 80 11.03 9.13 -15.72
N LEU A 81 10.62 9.12 -14.44
CA LEU A 81 10.32 10.36 -13.73
C LEU A 81 11.59 11.17 -13.49
N PRO A 82 11.58 12.48 -13.75
CA PRO A 82 12.72 13.33 -13.43
C PRO A 82 12.91 13.38 -11.90
N PRO A 83 14.14 13.62 -11.40
CA PRO A 83 14.46 13.59 -9.97
C PRO A 83 13.56 14.50 -9.11
N VAL A 84 13.08 15.60 -9.69
CA VAL A 84 12.22 16.58 -9.03
C VAL A 84 10.81 16.02 -8.69
N LYS A 85 10.36 14.98 -9.41
CA LYS A 85 9.01 14.39 -9.27
C LYS A 85 8.99 13.05 -8.52
N LEU A 86 10.06 12.70 -7.80
CA LEU A 86 10.13 11.47 -7.02
C LEU A 86 9.11 11.41 -5.86
N HIS A 87 8.56 12.54 -5.43
CA HIS A 87 7.50 12.54 -4.41
C HIS A 87 6.21 11.83 -4.91
N CYS A 88 5.94 11.84 -6.23
CA CYS A 88 4.79 11.15 -6.80
C CYS A 88 4.93 9.62 -6.73
N SER A 89 6.16 9.09 -6.82
CA SER A 89 6.41 7.66 -6.67
C SER A 89 6.46 7.22 -5.20
N MET A 90 6.88 8.11 -4.29
CA MET A 90 6.77 7.89 -2.84
C MET A 90 5.31 7.76 -2.40
N LEU A 91 4.41 8.60 -2.93
CA LEU A 91 2.98 8.52 -2.64
C LEU A 91 2.39 7.14 -2.99
N ALA A 92 2.80 6.57 -4.12
CA ALA A 92 2.37 5.24 -4.56
C ALA A 92 2.89 4.13 -3.63
N GLU A 93 4.17 4.21 -3.22
CA GLU A 93 4.77 3.29 -2.25
C GLU A 93 4.07 3.34 -0.89
N ASP A 94 3.78 4.53 -0.37
CA ASP A 94 3.10 4.69 0.90
C ASP A 94 1.65 4.17 0.83
N ALA A 95 0.98 4.38 -0.32
CA ALA A 95 -0.39 3.91 -0.52
C ALA A 95 -0.51 2.38 -0.44
N ILE A 96 0.42 1.63 -1.05
CA ILE A 96 0.39 0.17 -1.03
C ILE A 96 0.69 -0.36 0.37
N LYS A 97 1.69 0.20 1.06
CA LYS A 97 2.01 -0.18 2.45
C LYS A 97 0.84 0.07 3.39
N ALA A 98 0.18 1.22 3.26
CA ALA A 98 -1.01 1.55 4.05
C ALA A 98 -2.17 0.61 3.76
N ALA A 99 -2.42 0.25 2.49
CA ALA A 99 -3.48 -0.67 2.12
C ALA A 99 -3.25 -2.10 2.66
N ILE A 100 -2.00 -2.57 2.64
CA ILE A 100 -1.60 -3.87 3.20
C ILE A 100 -1.74 -3.84 4.73
N ALA A 101 -1.32 -2.76 5.39
CA ALA A 101 -1.46 -2.60 6.83
C ALA A 101 -2.93 -2.62 7.28
N ASP A 102 -3.84 -1.95 6.55
CA ASP A 102 -5.28 -1.99 6.81
C ASP A 102 -5.86 -3.41 6.65
N TYR A 103 -5.43 -4.15 5.62
CA TYR A 103 -5.83 -5.55 5.44
C TYR A 103 -5.38 -6.44 6.60
N HIS A 104 -4.11 -6.33 7.03
CA HIS A 104 -3.61 -7.08 8.19
C HIS A 104 -4.29 -6.67 9.51
N GLY A 105 -4.64 -5.39 9.68
CA GLY A 105 -5.38 -4.92 10.85
C GLY A 105 -6.78 -5.52 10.96
N LYS A 106 -7.46 -5.74 9.82
CA LYS A 106 -8.76 -6.43 9.77
C LYS A 106 -8.64 -7.95 9.93
N ASN A 107 -7.51 -8.52 9.50
CA ASN A 107 -7.25 -9.96 9.53
C ASN A 107 -6.01 -10.28 10.41
N PRO A 108 -6.14 -10.30 11.74
CA PRO A 108 -5.02 -10.57 12.66
C PRO A 108 -4.44 -12.00 12.58
N LYS A 109 -5.04 -12.89 11.79
CA LYS A 109 -4.52 -14.25 11.49
C LYS A 109 -3.66 -14.31 10.22
N ALA A 110 -3.62 -13.25 9.41
CA ALA A 110 -2.69 -13.17 8.29
C ALA A 110 -1.26 -13.12 8.84
N LYS A 111 -0.36 -13.95 8.30
CA LYS A 111 1.04 -14.01 8.76
C LYS A 111 1.63 -12.61 8.78
N ILE A 112 1.88 -12.10 9.98
CA ILE A 112 2.64 -10.86 10.19
C ILE A 112 4.04 -11.12 9.65
N THR A 113 4.33 -10.60 8.47
CA THR A 113 5.69 -10.53 7.98
C THR A 113 6.37 -9.34 8.65
N ASP A 114 7.57 -9.61 9.20
CA ASP A 114 8.39 -8.67 9.94
C ASP A 114 8.79 -7.49 9.04
N LEU A 115 7.99 -6.43 9.07
CA LEU A 115 8.06 -5.37 8.06
C LEU A 115 8.66 -4.05 8.57
N ALA A 116 8.97 -3.88 9.85
CA ALA A 116 9.69 -2.71 10.37
C ALA A 116 9.99 -2.77 11.88
N GLY A 117 10.29 -3.94 12.48
CA GLY A 117 10.59 -4.02 13.92
C GLY A 117 9.41 -3.69 14.86
N THR A 118 8.23 -3.37 14.33
CA THR A 118 6.98 -3.12 15.08
C THR A 118 6.48 -4.37 15.80
N ALA A 119 6.98 -5.55 15.44
CA ALA A 119 6.74 -6.80 16.16
C ALA A 119 7.16 -6.72 17.64
N LYS A 120 8.16 -5.89 17.97
CA LYS A 120 8.58 -5.66 19.36
C LYS A 120 7.57 -4.81 20.12
N THR A 121 7.09 -3.72 19.51
CA THR A 121 6.13 -2.78 20.12
C THR A 121 4.77 -3.43 20.39
N ILE A 122 4.31 -4.32 19.51
CA ILE A 122 3.05 -5.05 19.70
C ILE A 122 3.17 -6.08 20.83
N ARG A 123 4.31 -6.80 20.93
CA ARG A 123 4.55 -7.73 22.06
C ARG A 123 4.65 -7.01 23.40
N GLU A 124 5.35 -5.88 23.45
CA GLU A 124 5.53 -5.09 24.67
C GLU A 124 4.19 -4.51 25.19
N THR A 125 3.33 -4.04 24.28
CA THR A 125 2.01 -3.51 24.64
C THR A 125 1.05 -4.60 25.12
N MET A 126 1.15 -5.83 24.60
CA MET A 126 0.31 -6.95 25.03
C MET A 126 0.76 -7.61 26.34
N GLN A 127 2.02 -7.49 26.74
CA GLN A 127 2.53 -8.02 28.02
C GLN A 127 2.29 -7.08 29.22
N GLN A 128 2.03 -5.79 29.00
CA GLN A 128 1.77 -4.82 30.07
C GLN A 128 0.28 -4.68 30.44
N ALA A 129 -0.62 -5.34 29.69
CA ALA A 129 -2.06 -5.31 29.92
C ALA A 129 -2.58 -6.57 30.65
N ALA A 130 -1.68 -7.36 31.25
CA ALA A 130 -1.96 -8.51 32.12
C ALA A 130 -1.34 -8.26 33.50
#